data_AF-A0A6C0IFH6-F1
#
_entry.id   AF-A0A6C0IFH6-F1
#
_cell.length_a   1.000
_cell.length_b   1.000
_cell.length_c   1.000
_cell.angle_alpha   90.00
_cell.angle_beta   90.00
_cell.angle_gamma   90.00
#
_symmetry.space_group_name_H-M   'P 1'
#
loop_
_entity.id
_entity.type
_entity.pdbx_description
1 polymer ?
#
loop_
_entity_poly.entity_id
_entity_poly.type
_entity_poly.pdbx_seq_one_letter_code
_entity_poly.pdbx_strand_id
1 'polypeptide(L)'
;MTTPLNIETNYSLYNTDNFKNSLDVTTCIVLNKYKDYIFEFFNIILDNIKVKNNSYYKFIITRGLETITNIFTTILYYTKNIELTSFHCQKAIYFYVEFVSQISEEQNIFLQLSSRDATSYVYKKTIYELNNDFKKNMPYADEKTVNEFNIITENIKIQKNIFLKIINNIQIFINDKKQFDKCIKLSFKVSSMEIEIKKLGYFNSIIDFLDIEFQNIDKFLEIVLLLIKRISKNEDVINTCLLKIYNDDKNNYINDSPEKFITWFCQ
;
A
#
# COMPACT_ATOMS: atom_id res chain seq x y z
N MET A 1 15.28 11.58 39.27
CA MET A 1 14.29 10.49 39.12
C MET A 1 13.50 10.78 37.86
N THR A 2 13.86 10.15 36.75
CA THR A 2 13.10 10.23 35.50
C THR A 2 11.87 9.34 35.66
N THR A 3 10.69 9.94 35.67
CA THR A 3 9.40 9.24 35.61
C THR A 3 9.41 8.30 34.39
N PRO A 4 8.91 7.06 34.51
CA PRO A 4 8.80 6.18 33.36
C PRO A 4 7.88 6.87 32.34
N LEU A 5 8.36 7.07 31.11
CA LEU A 5 7.52 7.53 30.00
C LEU A 5 6.35 6.55 29.88
N ASN A 6 5.13 7.02 30.11
CA ASN A 6 3.95 6.19 29.91
C ASN A 6 3.73 6.09 28.38
N ILE A 7 4.14 4.97 27.79
CA ILE A 7 4.08 4.74 26.33
C ILE A 7 2.65 4.96 25.81
N GLU A 8 1.63 4.66 26.62
CA GLU A 8 0.23 4.84 26.25
C GLU A 8 -0.18 6.31 26.10
N THR A 9 0.41 7.25 26.86
CA THR A 9 0.04 8.67 26.75
C THR A 9 0.65 9.34 25.52
N ASN A 10 1.88 8.94 25.16
CA ASN A 10 2.64 9.54 24.06
C ASN A 10 2.16 9.09 22.68
N TYR A 11 1.44 7.97 22.63
CA TYR A 11 0.83 7.45 21.40
C TYR A 11 -0.70 7.39 21.50
N SER A 12 -1.30 8.16 22.40
CA SER A 12 -2.76 8.26 22.48
C SER A 12 -3.30 9.13 21.35
N LEU A 13 -4.29 8.60 20.61
CA LEU A 13 -5.07 9.35 19.60
C LEU A 13 -6.13 10.26 20.23
N TYR A 14 -6.36 10.16 21.55
CA TYR A 14 -7.20 11.09 22.29
C TYR A 14 -6.45 12.37 22.65
N ASN A 15 -5.13 12.26 22.87
CA ASN A 15 -4.28 13.37 23.25
C ASN A 15 -3.83 14.17 22.00
N THR A 16 -4.41 15.35 21.83
CA THR A 16 -4.11 16.24 20.70
C THR A 16 -2.72 16.84 20.76
N ASP A 17 -2.02 16.79 21.90
CA ASP A 17 -0.62 17.23 22.00
C ASP A 17 0.31 16.37 21.14
N ASN A 18 -0.12 15.15 20.79
CA ASN A 18 0.60 14.26 19.89
C ASN A 18 0.39 14.64 18.41
N PHE A 19 -0.45 15.64 18.10
CA PHE A 19 -0.78 16.01 16.72
C PHE A 19 0.08 17.18 16.25
N LYS A 20 0.39 17.20 14.95
CA LYS A 20 1.24 18.22 14.31
C LYS A 20 0.43 19.09 13.35
N ASN A 21 0.86 20.34 13.22
CA ASN A 21 0.23 21.30 12.32
C ASN A 21 0.55 21.01 10.85
N SER A 22 1.76 20.54 10.57
CA SER A 22 2.26 20.11 9.26
C SER A 22 3.00 18.78 9.37
N LEU A 23 3.23 18.12 8.24
CA LEU A 23 4.14 16.98 8.20
C LEU A 23 5.57 17.45 8.55
N ASP A 24 6.22 16.74 9.47
CA ASP A 24 7.59 17.02 9.90
C ASP A 24 8.64 16.21 9.15
N VAL A 25 8.19 15.29 8.29
CA VAL A 25 9.01 14.42 7.45
C VAL A 25 8.62 14.58 5.98
N THR A 26 9.53 14.22 5.08
CA THR A 26 9.26 14.27 3.64
C THR A 26 8.24 13.20 3.21
N THR A 27 7.54 13.44 2.11
CA THR A 27 6.62 12.46 1.50
C THR A 27 7.33 11.13 1.21
N CYS A 28 8.60 11.15 0.80
CA CYS A 28 9.42 9.96 0.60
C CYS A 28 9.54 9.12 1.89
N ILE A 29 9.81 9.76 3.04
CA ILE A 29 9.90 9.07 4.33
C ILE A 29 8.54 8.45 4.71
N VAL A 30 7.44 9.20 4.52
CA VAL A 30 6.08 8.68 4.74
C VAL A 30 5.81 7.44 3.89
N LEU A 31 6.13 7.50 2.59
CA LEU A 31 5.90 6.39 1.65
C LEU A 31 6.77 5.17 1.97
N ASN A 32 8.00 5.38 2.45
CA ASN A 32 8.85 4.31 2.96
C ASN A 32 8.25 3.63 4.18
N LYS A 33 7.75 4.40 5.15
CA LYS A 33 7.04 3.84 6.32
C LYS A 33 5.80 3.05 5.92
N TYR A 34 4.98 3.57 5.01
CA TYR A 34 3.82 2.84 4.50
C TYR A 34 4.22 1.47 3.91
N LYS A 35 5.27 1.45 3.05
CA LYS A 35 5.78 0.20 2.48
C LYS A 35 6.26 -0.78 3.53
N ASP A 36 7.01 -0.31 4.53
CA ASP A 36 7.50 -1.15 5.61
C ASP A 36 6.34 -1.84 6.34
N TYR A 37 5.23 -1.12 6.60
CA TYR A 37 4.03 -1.70 7.24
C TYR A 37 3.29 -2.70 6.37
N ILE A 38 3.16 -2.43 5.07
CA ILE A 38 2.54 -3.40 4.17
C ILE A 38 3.43 -4.65 4.05
N PHE A 39 4.74 -4.50 4.04
CA PHE A 39 5.66 -5.64 4.03
C PHE A 39 5.61 -6.44 5.33
N GLU A 40 5.62 -5.77 6.49
CA GLU A 40 5.43 -6.40 7.79
C GLU A 40 4.11 -7.18 7.83
N PHE A 41 3.02 -6.57 7.36
CA PHE A 41 1.73 -7.25 7.22
C PHE A 41 1.82 -8.52 6.38
N PHE A 42 2.41 -8.44 5.18
CA PHE A 42 2.54 -9.62 4.33
C PHE A 42 3.38 -10.72 4.98
N ASN A 43 4.49 -10.39 5.64
CA ASN A 43 5.30 -11.41 6.32
C ASN A 43 4.49 -12.12 7.41
N ILE A 44 3.80 -11.35 8.26
CA ILE A 44 3.05 -11.92 9.39
C ILE A 44 1.83 -12.71 8.87
N ILE A 45 1.06 -12.18 7.92
CA ILE A 45 -0.15 -12.84 7.41
C ILE A 45 0.19 -14.14 6.65
N LEU A 46 1.28 -14.15 5.90
CA LEU A 46 1.72 -15.33 5.14
C LEU A 46 2.20 -16.45 6.07
N ASP A 47 2.84 -16.11 7.18
CA ASP A 47 3.34 -17.09 8.15
C ASP A 47 2.21 -17.65 9.06
N ASN A 48 1.14 -16.88 9.31
CA ASN A 48 0.11 -17.23 10.28
C ASN A 48 -1.17 -17.83 9.67
N ILE A 49 -1.55 -17.44 8.44
CA ILE A 49 -2.79 -17.97 7.83
C ILE A 49 -2.50 -19.22 7.00
N LYS A 50 -3.01 -20.38 7.45
CA LYS A 50 -2.91 -21.68 6.77
C LYS A 50 -4.22 -22.09 6.08
N VAL A 51 -4.75 -21.23 5.23
CA VAL A 51 -6.05 -21.47 4.55
C VAL A 51 -5.83 -22.31 3.28
N LYS A 52 -6.63 -23.38 3.14
CA LYS A 52 -6.60 -24.28 1.95
C LYS A 52 -7.27 -23.68 0.70
N ASN A 53 -8.21 -22.75 0.88
CA ASN A 53 -8.94 -22.09 -0.22
C ASN A 53 -8.27 -20.79 -0.68
N ASN A 54 -7.73 -20.80 -1.91
CA ASN A 54 -7.02 -19.67 -2.51
C ASN A 54 -7.88 -18.39 -2.63
N SER A 55 -9.16 -18.50 -2.98
CA SER A 55 -10.04 -17.34 -3.14
C SER A 55 -10.36 -16.68 -1.81
N TYR A 56 -10.62 -17.47 -0.77
CA TYR A 56 -10.84 -16.96 0.59
C TYR A 56 -9.57 -16.30 1.15
N TYR A 57 -8.41 -16.91 0.90
CA TYR A 57 -7.11 -16.37 1.30
C TYR A 57 -6.83 -15.00 0.67
N LYS A 58 -7.01 -14.88 -0.65
CA LYS A 58 -6.91 -13.61 -1.37
C LYS A 58 -7.84 -12.55 -0.78
N PHE A 59 -9.09 -12.92 -0.51
CA PHE A 59 -10.07 -12.01 0.06
C PHE A 59 -9.69 -11.49 1.45
N ILE A 60 -9.16 -12.37 2.33
CA ILE A 60 -8.64 -11.94 3.65
C ILE A 60 -7.47 -10.97 3.47
N ILE A 61 -6.47 -11.32 2.66
CA ILE A 61 -5.27 -10.49 2.52
C ILE A 61 -5.61 -9.14 1.90
N THR A 62 -6.44 -9.11 0.85
CA THR A 62 -6.92 -7.85 0.25
C THR A 62 -7.60 -6.98 1.29
N ARG A 63 -8.48 -7.56 2.13
CA ARG A 63 -9.17 -6.80 3.18
C ARG A 63 -8.22 -6.30 4.27
N GLY A 64 -7.19 -7.08 4.63
CA GLY A 64 -6.15 -6.64 5.57
C GLY A 64 -5.34 -5.48 5.02
N LEU A 65 -4.90 -5.57 3.76
CA LEU A 65 -4.22 -4.49 3.04
C LEU A 65 -5.07 -3.20 3.06
N GLU A 66 -6.36 -3.29 2.74
CA GLU A 66 -7.26 -2.13 2.77
C GLU A 66 -7.44 -1.55 4.16
N THR A 67 -7.57 -2.41 5.17
CA THR A 67 -7.72 -2.02 6.58
C THR A 67 -6.50 -1.23 7.04
N ILE A 68 -5.30 -1.77 6.84
CA ILE A 68 -4.04 -1.14 7.26
C ILE A 68 -3.79 0.14 6.48
N THR A 69 -4.06 0.14 5.17
CA THR A 69 -3.93 1.34 4.33
C THR A 69 -4.82 2.47 4.84
N ASN A 70 -6.09 2.16 5.14
CA ASN A 70 -7.03 3.15 5.65
C ASN A 70 -6.60 3.70 7.02
N ILE A 71 -6.07 2.85 7.91
CA ILE A 71 -5.54 3.28 9.21
C ILE A 71 -4.34 4.21 9.01
N PHE A 72 -3.40 3.83 8.15
CA PHE A 72 -2.23 4.64 7.84
C PHE A 72 -2.64 6.02 7.33
N THR A 73 -3.48 6.08 6.29
CA THR A 73 -3.87 7.35 5.67
C THR A 73 -4.73 8.20 6.61
N THR A 74 -5.67 7.59 7.34
CA THR A 74 -6.55 8.30 8.27
C THR A 74 -5.77 8.92 9.43
N ILE A 75 -4.92 8.15 10.10
CA ILE A 75 -4.17 8.65 11.25
C ILE A 75 -3.16 9.69 10.79
N LEU A 76 -2.46 9.45 9.68
CA LEU A 76 -1.52 10.43 9.14
C LEU A 76 -2.22 11.74 8.75
N TYR A 77 -3.38 11.68 8.12
CA TYR A 77 -4.13 12.87 7.72
C TYR A 77 -4.51 13.75 8.91
N TYR A 78 -5.12 13.16 9.94
CA TYR A 78 -5.59 13.93 11.09
C TYR A 78 -4.45 14.38 12.01
N THR A 79 -3.44 13.55 12.21
CA THR A 79 -2.40 13.83 13.21
C THR A 79 -1.15 14.46 12.61
N LYS A 80 -0.91 14.29 11.31
CA LYS A 80 0.33 14.64 10.60
C LYS A 80 1.60 14.16 11.31
N ASN A 81 1.47 13.14 12.15
CA ASN A 81 2.55 12.62 12.98
C ASN A 81 2.87 11.19 12.53
N ILE A 82 3.99 11.02 11.83
CA ILE A 82 4.39 9.73 11.29
C ILE A 82 4.69 8.70 12.37
N GLU A 83 5.22 9.09 13.53
CA GLU A 83 5.52 8.17 14.64
C GLU A 83 4.24 7.65 15.29
N LEU A 84 3.24 8.52 15.43
CA LEU A 84 1.92 8.13 15.91
C LEU A 84 1.23 7.18 14.93
N THR A 85 1.22 7.52 13.64
CA THR A 85 0.74 6.62 12.58
C THR A 85 1.46 5.27 12.63
N SER A 86 2.78 5.29 12.80
CA SER A 86 3.63 4.10 12.87
C SER A 86 3.20 3.15 13.99
N PHE A 87 3.02 3.68 15.20
CA PHE A 87 2.58 2.92 16.38
C PHE A 87 1.23 2.22 16.13
N HIS A 88 0.24 2.96 15.60
CA HIS A 88 -1.09 2.38 15.35
C HIS A 88 -1.13 1.42 14.17
N CYS A 89 -0.31 1.61 13.13
CA CYS A 89 -0.20 0.66 12.03
C CYS A 89 0.37 -0.68 12.50
N GLN A 90 1.43 -0.68 13.31
CA GLN A 90 1.97 -1.92 13.88
C GLN A 90 0.90 -2.66 14.70
N LYS A 91 0.27 -1.95 15.64
CA LYS A 91 -0.82 -2.49 16.46
C LYS A 91 -1.96 -3.07 15.59
N ALA A 92 -2.33 -2.36 14.53
CA ALA A 92 -3.38 -2.80 13.59
C ALA A 92 -3.02 -4.09 12.87
N ILE A 93 -1.78 -4.25 12.45
CA ILE A 93 -1.30 -5.46 11.77
C ILE A 93 -1.46 -6.67 12.70
N TYR A 94 -0.94 -6.59 13.94
CA TYR A 94 -1.05 -7.69 14.89
C TYR A 94 -2.50 -8.04 15.21
N PHE A 95 -3.34 -7.03 15.52
CA PHE A 95 -4.76 -7.27 15.78
C PHE A 95 -5.49 -7.88 14.60
N TYR A 96 -5.21 -7.41 13.39
CA TYR A 96 -5.84 -7.97 12.20
C TYR A 96 -5.45 -9.44 12.03
N VAL A 97 -4.14 -9.73 12.01
CA VAL A 97 -3.60 -11.07 11.76
C VAL A 97 -4.04 -12.05 12.84
N GLU A 98 -3.98 -11.66 14.12
CA GLU A 98 -4.43 -12.50 15.24
C GLU A 98 -5.91 -12.87 15.08
N PHE A 99 -6.76 -11.87 14.82
CA PHE A 99 -8.20 -12.09 14.64
C PHE A 99 -8.49 -13.03 13.47
N VAL A 100 -7.88 -12.78 12.31
CA VAL A 100 -8.13 -13.62 11.12
C VAL A 100 -7.54 -15.02 11.27
N SER A 101 -6.47 -15.18 12.04
CA SER A 101 -5.91 -16.51 12.35
C SER A 101 -6.87 -17.31 13.21
N GLN A 102 -7.43 -16.70 14.27
CA GLN A 102 -8.41 -17.34 15.15
C GLN A 102 -9.67 -17.78 14.39
N ILE A 103 -10.22 -16.94 13.51
CA ILE A 103 -11.43 -17.32 12.74
C ILE A 103 -11.13 -18.30 11.59
N SER A 104 -9.86 -18.47 11.21
CA SER A 104 -9.45 -19.46 10.22
C SER A 104 -9.29 -20.87 10.81
N GLU A 105 -9.30 -21.00 12.14
CA GLU A 105 -9.25 -22.29 12.82
C GLU A 105 -10.60 -23.00 12.78
N GLU A 106 -10.59 -24.28 12.39
CA GLU A 106 -11.82 -25.10 12.24
C GLU A 106 -12.67 -25.15 13.51
N GLN A 107 -12.03 -25.02 14.67
CA GLN A 107 -12.66 -25.03 15.99
C GLN A 107 -13.54 -23.80 16.24
N ASN A 108 -13.30 -22.70 15.53
CA ASN A 108 -13.96 -21.40 15.74
C ASN A 108 -15.02 -21.08 14.68
N ILE A 109 -15.30 -22.01 13.76
CA ILE A 109 -16.30 -21.82 12.68
C ILE A 109 -17.70 -21.54 13.25
N PHE A 110 -18.02 -22.05 14.45
CA PHE A 110 -19.31 -21.82 15.11
C PHE A 110 -19.59 -20.35 15.45
N LEU A 111 -18.54 -19.52 15.59
CA LEU A 111 -18.68 -18.09 15.88
C LEU A 111 -19.17 -17.28 14.68
N GLN A 112 -19.12 -17.85 13.46
CA GLN A 112 -19.55 -17.21 12.20
C GLN A 112 -18.90 -15.83 11.95
N LEU A 113 -17.72 -15.60 12.51
CA LEU A 113 -16.98 -14.35 12.35
C LEU A 113 -16.33 -14.28 10.97
N SER A 114 -16.29 -13.08 10.41
CA SER A 114 -15.74 -12.79 9.09
C SER A 114 -14.54 -11.85 9.19
N SER A 115 -13.74 -11.72 8.12
CA SER A 115 -12.71 -10.68 8.06
C SER A 115 -13.28 -9.24 8.06
N ARG A 116 -14.60 -9.04 8.02
CA ARG A 116 -15.26 -7.73 8.21
C ARG A 116 -15.26 -7.37 9.68
N ASP A 117 -15.48 -8.38 10.51
CA ASP A 117 -15.47 -8.26 11.96
C ASP A 117 -14.04 -7.99 12.43
N ALA A 118 -13.04 -8.62 11.78
CA ALA A 118 -11.63 -8.29 11.97
C ALA A 118 -11.35 -6.81 11.69
N THR A 119 -11.73 -6.29 10.51
CA THR A 119 -11.57 -4.85 10.18
C THR A 119 -12.27 -3.96 11.21
N SER A 120 -13.50 -4.30 11.60
CA SER A 120 -14.27 -3.51 12.57
C SER A 120 -13.63 -3.50 13.96
N TYR A 121 -13.09 -4.64 14.40
CA TYR A 121 -12.32 -4.77 15.62
C TYR A 121 -11.07 -3.89 15.60
N VAL A 122 -10.29 -3.96 14.52
CA VAL A 122 -9.07 -3.16 14.37
C VAL A 122 -9.38 -1.67 14.36
N TYR A 123 -10.42 -1.22 13.64
CA TYR A 123 -10.82 0.19 13.62
C TYR A 123 -11.24 0.71 14.99
N LYS A 124 -11.98 -0.09 15.77
CA LYS A 124 -12.33 0.24 17.15
C LYS A 124 -11.11 0.43 18.04
N LYS A 125 -10.02 -0.30 17.78
CA LYS A 125 -8.75 -0.25 18.52
C LYS A 125 -7.72 0.75 17.97
N THR A 126 -8.09 1.50 16.92
CA THR A 126 -7.21 2.45 16.23
C THR A 126 -7.97 3.73 15.87
N ILE A 127 -8.50 3.86 14.66
CA ILE A 127 -9.07 5.12 14.13
C ILE A 127 -10.28 5.65 14.91
N TYR A 128 -10.99 4.82 15.68
CA TYR A 128 -12.10 5.28 16.54
C TYR A 128 -11.62 5.91 17.85
N GLU A 129 -10.35 5.75 18.20
CA GLU A 129 -9.71 6.43 19.32
C GLU A 129 -9.27 7.86 18.97
N LEU A 130 -9.36 8.26 17.69
CA LEU A 130 -9.09 9.64 17.27
C LEU A 130 -10.02 10.63 17.96
N ASN A 131 -9.44 11.69 18.52
CA ASN A 131 -10.17 12.78 19.16
C ASN A 131 -11.22 13.38 18.21
N ASN A 132 -12.50 13.14 18.52
CA ASN A 132 -13.62 13.54 17.68
C ASN A 132 -13.81 15.06 17.61
N ASP A 133 -13.50 15.78 18.69
CA ASP A 133 -13.62 17.23 18.72
C ASP A 133 -12.55 17.88 17.85
N PHE A 134 -11.32 17.34 17.88
CA PHE A 134 -10.28 17.76 16.94
C PHE A 134 -10.68 17.49 15.50
N LYS A 135 -11.19 16.28 15.17
CA LYS A 135 -11.60 15.95 13.79
C LYS A 135 -12.66 16.91 13.24
N LYS A 136 -13.61 17.34 14.08
CA LYS A 136 -14.69 18.27 13.69
C LYS A 136 -14.17 19.70 13.49
N ASN A 137 -13.16 20.09 14.27
CA ASN A 137 -12.64 21.45 14.31
C ASN A 137 -11.28 21.59 13.60
N MET A 138 -10.87 20.58 12.82
CA MET A 138 -9.57 20.57 12.17
C MET A 138 -9.49 21.72 11.16
N PRO A 139 -8.46 22.58 11.24
CA PRO A 139 -8.31 23.68 10.30
C PRO A 139 -8.05 23.16 8.88
N TYR A 140 -8.43 23.97 7.89
CA TYR A 140 -8.08 23.70 6.50
C TYR A 140 -6.56 23.63 6.34
N ALA A 141 -6.10 22.61 5.61
CA ALA A 141 -4.71 22.44 5.26
C ALA A 141 -4.27 23.55 4.27
N ASP A 142 -3.03 24.01 4.42
CA ASP A 142 -2.43 24.91 3.43
C ASP A 142 -2.13 24.18 2.12
N GLU A 143 -1.86 24.95 1.06
CA GLU A 143 -1.60 24.40 -0.29
C GLU A 143 -0.43 23.41 -0.30
N LYS A 144 0.62 23.70 0.47
CA LYS A 144 1.78 22.82 0.61
C LYS A 144 1.37 21.45 1.17
N THR A 145 0.65 21.44 2.28
CA THR A 145 0.17 20.22 2.94
C THR A 145 -0.77 19.46 2.01
N VAL A 146 -1.68 20.15 1.31
CA VAL A 146 -2.55 19.52 0.31
C VAL A 146 -1.73 18.82 -0.78
N ASN A 147 -0.71 19.48 -1.31
CA ASN A 147 0.17 18.90 -2.33
C ASN A 147 0.96 17.68 -1.80
N GLU A 148 1.47 17.74 -0.57
CA GLU A 148 2.15 16.60 0.07
C GLU A 148 1.21 15.39 0.20
N PHE A 149 -0.02 15.59 0.67
CA PHE A 149 -1.00 14.51 0.80
C PHE A 149 -1.49 13.98 -0.56
N ASN A 150 -1.55 14.81 -1.60
CA ASN A 150 -1.83 14.36 -2.97
C ASN A 150 -0.72 13.44 -3.48
N ILE A 151 0.56 13.81 -3.31
CA ILE A 151 1.70 12.95 -3.65
C ILE A 151 1.61 11.60 -2.92
N ILE A 152 1.37 11.65 -1.60
CA ILE A 152 1.25 10.45 -0.77
C ILE A 152 0.11 9.56 -1.26
N THR A 153 -1.07 10.14 -1.52
CA THR A 153 -2.27 9.41 -1.91
C THR A 153 -2.10 8.73 -3.27
N GLU A 154 -1.58 9.43 -4.28
CA GLU A 154 -1.37 8.84 -5.61
C GLU A 154 -0.30 7.74 -5.57
N ASN A 155 0.79 7.93 -4.81
CA ASN A 155 1.77 6.87 -4.62
C ASN A 155 1.18 5.65 -3.90
N ILE A 156 0.37 5.84 -2.86
CA ILE A 156 -0.29 4.74 -2.17
C ILE A 156 -1.22 3.96 -3.12
N LYS A 157 -1.92 4.64 -4.04
CA LYS A 157 -2.75 3.97 -5.07
C LYS A 157 -1.91 3.08 -5.98
N ILE A 158 -0.82 3.60 -6.54
CA ILE A 158 0.10 2.83 -7.38
C ILE A 158 0.64 1.61 -6.64
N GLN A 159 1.06 1.81 -5.38
CA GLN A 159 1.56 0.73 -4.53
C GLN A 159 0.47 -0.33 -4.27
N LYS A 160 -0.77 0.09 -3.96
CA LYS A 160 -1.90 -0.82 -3.75
C LYS A 160 -2.15 -1.68 -4.99
N ASN A 161 -2.10 -1.10 -6.19
CA ASN A 161 -2.28 -1.84 -7.44
C ASN A 161 -1.21 -2.93 -7.63
N ILE A 162 0.06 -2.62 -7.36
CA ILE A 162 1.15 -3.60 -7.37
C ILE A 162 0.91 -4.69 -6.32
N PHE A 163 0.52 -4.33 -5.09
CA PHE A 163 0.23 -5.31 -4.04
C PHE A 163 -0.98 -6.19 -4.37
N LEU A 164 -2.01 -5.68 -5.04
CA LEU A 164 -3.14 -6.47 -5.50
C LEU A 164 -2.72 -7.50 -6.56
N LYS A 165 -1.83 -7.13 -7.50
CA LYS A 165 -1.26 -8.07 -8.47
C LYS A 165 -0.46 -9.19 -7.79
N ILE A 166 0.24 -8.87 -6.70
CA ILE A 166 0.91 -9.87 -5.85
C ILE A 166 -0.11 -10.81 -5.20
N ILE A 167 -1.16 -10.26 -4.58
CA ILE A 167 -2.22 -11.05 -3.93
C ILE A 167 -2.91 -11.97 -4.95
N ASN A 168 -3.16 -11.49 -6.16
CA ASN A 168 -3.77 -12.29 -7.23
C ASN A 168 -2.89 -13.49 -7.63
N ASN A 169 -1.57 -13.41 -7.41
CA ASN A 169 -0.59 -14.45 -7.70
C ASN A 169 0.04 -15.06 -6.43
N ILE A 170 -0.63 -14.94 -5.28
CA ILE A 170 -0.07 -15.27 -3.96
C ILE A 170 0.49 -16.69 -3.83
N GLN A 171 -0.07 -17.67 -4.54
CA GLN A 171 0.43 -19.05 -4.54
C GLN A 171 1.86 -19.17 -5.04
N ILE A 172 2.23 -18.36 -6.03
CA ILE A 172 3.59 -18.32 -6.56
C ILE A 172 4.55 -17.79 -5.47
N PHE A 173 4.12 -16.77 -4.73
CA PHE A 173 4.90 -16.13 -3.67
C PHE A 173 5.04 -16.99 -2.40
N ILE A 174 4.01 -17.77 -2.07
CA ILE A 174 4.07 -18.74 -0.96
C ILE A 174 5.11 -19.83 -1.26
N ASN A 175 5.18 -20.29 -2.52
CA ASN A 175 6.07 -21.38 -2.93
C ASN A 175 7.50 -20.89 -3.22
N ASP A 176 7.68 -19.62 -3.60
CA ASP A 176 8.97 -19.02 -3.91
C ASP A 176 9.13 -17.65 -3.24
N LYS A 177 9.65 -17.67 -2.00
CA LYS A 177 9.93 -16.46 -1.22
C LYS A 177 10.87 -15.48 -1.93
N LYS A 178 11.73 -15.94 -2.85
CA LYS A 178 12.61 -15.04 -3.63
C LYS A 178 11.83 -14.18 -4.61
N GLN A 179 10.73 -14.70 -5.19
CA GLN A 179 9.86 -13.90 -6.04
C GLN A 179 9.12 -12.82 -5.24
N PHE A 180 8.75 -13.14 -4.00
CA PHE A 180 8.11 -12.18 -3.11
C PHE A 180 9.05 -11.00 -2.83
N ASP A 181 10.31 -11.29 -2.49
CA ASP A 181 11.34 -10.27 -2.30
C ASP A 181 11.60 -9.41 -3.56
N LYS A 182 11.49 -9.98 -4.77
CA LYS A 182 11.61 -9.21 -6.03
C LYS A 182 10.47 -8.21 -6.18
N CYS A 183 9.23 -8.63 -5.90
CA CYS A 183 8.07 -7.75 -5.94
C CYS A 183 8.17 -6.61 -4.94
N ILE A 184 8.67 -6.90 -3.74
CA ILE A 184 8.94 -5.88 -2.71
C ILE A 184 10.00 -4.91 -3.20
N LYS A 185 11.10 -5.39 -3.78
CA LYS A 185 12.12 -4.50 -4.38
C LYS A 185 11.56 -3.60 -5.47
N LEU A 186 10.63 -4.12 -6.27
CA LEU A 186 9.91 -3.32 -7.26
C LEU A 186 9.06 -2.24 -6.60
N SER A 187 8.28 -2.60 -5.58
CA SER A 187 7.44 -1.64 -4.83
C SER A 187 8.28 -0.52 -4.21
N PHE A 188 9.46 -0.85 -3.66
CA PHE A 188 10.44 0.11 -3.17
C PHE A 188 10.90 1.09 -4.26
N LYS A 189 11.30 0.58 -5.43
CA LYS A 189 11.77 1.41 -6.54
C LYS A 189 10.69 2.40 -6.99
N VAL A 190 9.44 1.96 -7.09
CA VAL A 190 8.33 2.81 -7.52
C VAL A 190 8.18 4.03 -6.63
N SER A 191 8.18 3.89 -5.31
CA SER A 191 7.98 5.05 -4.42
C SER A 191 9.26 5.82 -4.10
N SER A 192 10.40 5.41 -4.65
CA SER A 192 11.60 6.26 -4.71
C SER A 192 11.64 7.15 -5.95
N MET A 193 10.68 7.03 -6.86
CA MET A 193 10.64 7.85 -8.06
C MET A 193 10.17 9.27 -7.73
N GLU A 194 10.92 10.25 -8.21
CA GLU A 194 10.53 11.66 -8.15
C GLU A 194 9.76 11.99 -9.44
N ILE A 195 8.44 11.85 -9.38
CA ILE A 195 7.50 12.10 -10.48
C ILE A 195 6.62 13.30 -10.10
N GLU A 196 6.38 14.20 -11.05
CA GLU A 196 5.42 15.28 -10.94
C GLU A 196 4.02 14.73 -10.64
N ILE A 197 3.28 15.39 -9.74
CA ILE A 197 1.97 14.94 -9.26
C ILE A 197 1.01 14.56 -10.40
N LYS A 198 0.95 15.38 -11.45
CA LYS A 198 0.07 15.12 -12.61
C LYS A 198 0.42 13.82 -13.32
N LYS A 199 1.71 13.50 -13.40
CA LYS A 199 2.22 12.30 -14.07
C LYS A 199 2.10 11.05 -13.21
N LEU A 200 1.98 11.17 -11.87
CA LEU A 200 1.65 10.03 -11.00
C LEU A 200 0.31 9.39 -11.37
N GLY A 201 -0.71 10.20 -11.64
CA GLY A 201 -2.02 9.70 -12.09
C GLY A 201 -1.92 8.91 -13.40
N TYR A 202 -1.17 9.44 -14.38
CA TYR A 202 -0.91 8.77 -15.65
C TYR A 202 -0.13 7.47 -15.46
N PHE A 203 0.88 7.48 -14.60
CA PHE A 203 1.64 6.30 -14.28
C PHE A 203 0.77 5.22 -13.62
N ASN A 204 -0.16 5.59 -12.75
CA ASN A 204 -1.13 4.66 -12.20
C ASN A 204 -1.99 4.00 -13.28
N SER A 205 -2.51 4.78 -14.24
CA SER A 205 -3.27 4.24 -15.38
C SER A 205 -2.44 3.31 -16.26
N ILE A 206 -1.14 3.58 -16.42
CA ILE A 206 -0.22 2.67 -17.13
C ILE A 206 -0.06 1.36 -16.37
N ILE A 207 0.11 1.40 -15.04
CA ILE A 207 0.21 0.18 -14.23
C ILE A 207 -1.07 -0.65 -14.31
N ASP A 208 -2.26 -0.02 -14.24
CA ASP A 208 -3.54 -0.70 -14.39
C ASP A 208 -3.67 -1.38 -15.77
N PHE A 209 -3.27 -0.68 -16.84
CA PHE A 209 -3.21 -1.26 -18.18
C PHE A 209 -2.28 -2.48 -18.24
N LEU A 210 -1.06 -2.35 -17.72
CA LEU A 210 -0.09 -3.46 -17.72
C LEU A 210 -0.59 -4.66 -16.90
N ASP A 211 -1.32 -4.40 -15.80
CA ASP A 211 -1.92 -5.46 -14.99
C ASP A 211 -2.93 -6.30 -15.78
N ILE A 212 -3.78 -5.62 -16.56
CA ILE A 212 -4.80 -6.24 -17.41
C ILE A 212 -4.17 -7.08 -18.51
N GLU A 213 -3.20 -6.51 -19.24
CA GLU A 213 -2.61 -7.14 -20.43
C GLU A 213 -1.64 -8.28 -20.07
N PHE A 214 -0.90 -8.16 -18.97
CA PHE A 214 0.15 -9.12 -18.60
C PHE A 214 -0.26 -9.99 -17.41
N GLN A 215 -0.86 -11.16 -17.69
CA GLN A 215 -1.25 -12.14 -16.68
C GLN A 215 -0.04 -12.84 -16.04
N ASN A 216 1.03 -13.08 -16.81
CA ASN A 216 2.26 -13.66 -16.27
C ASN A 216 2.98 -12.66 -15.37
N ILE A 217 3.15 -13.02 -14.10
CA ILE A 217 3.70 -12.13 -13.07
C ILE A 217 5.16 -11.76 -13.35
N ASP A 218 6.02 -12.69 -13.77
CA ASP A 218 7.43 -12.40 -14.06
C ASP A 218 7.56 -11.38 -15.18
N LYS A 219 6.80 -11.59 -16.27
CA LYS A 219 6.75 -10.67 -17.42
C LYS A 219 6.26 -9.29 -17.00
N PHE A 220 5.18 -9.23 -16.22
CA PHE A 220 4.65 -7.98 -15.66
C PHE A 220 5.72 -7.24 -14.84
N LEU A 221 6.35 -7.92 -13.88
CA LEU A 221 7.36 -7.31 -13.00
C LEU A 221 8.56 -6.78 -13.80
N GLU A 222 9.02 -7.54 -14.80
CA GLU A 222 10.13 -7.15 -15.64
C GLU A 222 9.81 -5.91 -16.49
N ILE A 223 8.63 -5.88 -17.12
CA ILE A 223 8.15 -4.73 -17.88
C ILE A 223 8.08 -3.49 -16.98
N VAL A 224 7.48 -3.60 -15.78
CA VAL A 224 7.37 -2.46 -14.86
C VAL A 224 8.76 -2.00 -14.39
N LEU A 225 9.70 -2.91 -14.09
CA LEU A 225 11.07 -2.55 -13.73
C LEU A 225 11.79 -1.79 -14.86
N LEU A 226 11.64 -2.25 -16.11
CA LEU A 226 12.20 -1.60 -17.28
C LEU A 226 11.57 -0.23 -17.53
N LEU A 227 10.25 -0.11 -17.35
CA LEU A 227 9.51 1.15 -17.46
C LEU A 227 10.00 2.17 -16.42
N ILE A 228 10.12 1.78 -15.14
CA ILE A 228 10.67 2.64 -14.08
C ILE A 228 12.06 3.15 -14.45
N LYS A 229 12.92 2.28 -15.01
CA LYS A 229 14.26 2.65 -15.46
C LYS A 229 14.23 3.68 -16.60
N ARG A 230 13.22 3.64 -17.47
CA ARG A 230 13.03 4.63 -18.55
C ARG A 230 12.53 5.96 -17.98
N ILE A 231 11.50 5.92 -17.13
CA ILE A 231 10.93 7.11 -16.47
C ILE A 231 11.98 7.84 -15.63
N SER A 232 12.82 7.09 -14.90
CA SER A 232 13.90 7.68 -14.08
C SER A 232 14.95 8.43 -14.91
N LYS A 233 15.04 8.17 -16.22
CA LYS A 233 15.94 8.90 -17.13
C LYS A 233 15.24 10.05 -17.83
N ASN A 234 13.97 9.87 -18.16
CA ASN A 234 13.13 10.88 -18.77
C ASN A 234 11.67 10.62 -18.36
N GLU A 235 11.15 11.51 -17.52
CA GLU A 235 9.81 11.40 -16.98
C GLU A 235 8.72 11.58 -18.06
N ASP A 236 9.01 12.30 -19.16
CA ASP A 236 8.05 12.53 -20.25
C ASP A 236 7.68 11.25 -21.00
N VAL A 237 8.45 10.17 -20.81
CA VAL A 237 8.10 8.81 -21.28
C VAL A 237 6.70 8.39 -20.79
N ILE A 238 6.26 8.87 -19.61
CA ILE A 238 4.92 8.60 -19.09
C ILE A 238 3.84 9.06 -20.08
N ASN A 239 4.00 10.24 -20.69
CA ASN A 239 3.02 10.77 -21.63
C ASN A 239 2.98 9.93 -22.91
N THR A 240 4.14 9.51 -23.41
CA THR A 240 4.25 8.61 -24.58
C THR A 240 3.55 7.27 -24.30
N CYS A 241 3.84 6.66 -23.16
CA CYS A 241 3.20 5.40 -22.76
C CYS A 241 1.69 5.55 -22.64
N LEU A 242 1.20 6.63 -22.03
CA LEU A 242 -0.23 6.90 -21.86
C LEU A 242 -0.95 6.95 -23.21
N LEU A 243 -0.38 7.60 -24.21
CA LEU A 243 -0.95 7.64 -25.57
C LEU A 243 -1.03 6.24 -26.21
N LYS A 244 -0.06 5.37 -25.91
CA LYS A 244 0.03 4.02 -26.48
C LYS A 244 -0.89 2.99 -25.85
N ILE A 245 -1.44 3.26 -24.66
CA ILE A 245 -2.45 2.37 -24.03
C ILE A 245 -3.66 2.16 -24.96
N TYR A 246 -4.04 3.21 -25.70
CA TYR A 246 -5.20 3.23 -26.60
C TYR A 246 -4.87 2.92 -28.06
N ASN A 247 -3.63 2.53 -28.36
CA ASN A 247 -3.22 2.20 -29.73
C ASN A 247 -3.45 0.70 -30.01
N ASP A 248 -4.17 0.40 -31.10
CA ASP A 248 -4.47 -0.97 -31.53
C ASP A 248 -3.22 -1.80 -31.90
N ASP A 249 -2.13 -1.14 -32.28
CA ASP A 249 -0.85 -1.79 -32.59
C ASP A 249 -0.24 -2.54 -31.40
N LYS A 250 -0.71 -2.28 -30.17
CA LYS A 250 -0.23 -2.95 -28.95
C LYS A 250 -0.27 -4.47 -29.05
N ASN A 251 -1.28 -5.01 -29.74
CA ASN A 251 -1.48 -6.46 -29.90
C ASN A 251 -0.32 -7.14 -30.62
N ASN A 252 0.43 -6.39 -31.44
CA ASN A 252 1.62 -6.89 -32.11
C ASN A 252 2.81 -7.09 -31.16
N TYR A 253 2.82 -6.41 -30.01
CA TYR A 253 3.96 -6.37 -29.08
C TYR A 253 3.70 -7.02 -27.72
N ILE A 254 2.43 -7.28 -27.33
CA ILE A 254 2.12 -7.90 -26.03
C ILE A 254 2.77 -9.28 -25.88
N ASN A 255 2.96 -10.02 -26.98
CA ASN A 255 3.58 -11.35 -26.95
C ASN A 255 5.11 -11.31 -27.06
N ASP A 256 5.71 -10.15 -27.36
CA ASP A 256 7.16 -9.99 -27.49
C ASP A 256 7.89 -10.05 -26.13
N SER A 257 9.23 -10.03 -26.15
CA SER A 257 10.02 -9.93 -24.91
C SER A 257 9.76 -8.59 -24.18
N PRO A 258 9.94 -8.54 -22.85
CA PRO A 258 9.80 -7.30 -22.08
C PRO A 258 10.56 -6.11 -22.66
N GLU A 259 11.78 -6.32 -23.16
CA GLU A 259 12.61 -5.26 -23.74
C GLU A 259 12.06 -4.74 -25.05
N LYS A 260 11.58 -5.64 -25.92
CA LYS A 260 10.95 -5.25 -27.18
C LYS A 260 9.67 -4.47 -26.93
N PHE A 261 8.81 -4.98 -26.04
CA PHE A 261 7.58 -4.30 -25.66
C PHE A 261 7.87 -2.90 -25.10
N ILE A 262 8.81 -2.79 -24.14
CA ILE A 262 9.17 -1.49 -23.54
C ILE A 262 9.80 -0.53 -24.56
N THR A 263 10.58 -1.04 -25.51
CA THR A 263 11.14 -0.20 -26.57
C THR A 263 10.04 0.42 -27.41
N TRP A 264 9.06 -0.37 -27.85
CA TRP A 264 7.88 0.16 -28.52
C TRP A 264 7.06 1.07 -27.59
N PHE A 265 6.77 0.66 -26.36
CA PHE A 265 5.83 1.36 -25.49
C PHE A 265 6.34 2.74 -25.01
N CYS A 266 7.66 2.92 -24.93
CA CYS A 266 8.30 4.16 -24.47
C CYS A 266 8.82 5.08 -25.59
N GLN A 267 8.74 4.67 -26.85
CA GLN A 267 9.11 5.48 -28.03
C GLN A 267 7.88 6.12 -28.66
#